data_AF-A0A0D0CCM8-F1
#
_entry.id   AF-A0A0D0CCM8-F1
#
_cell.length_a   1.000
_cell.length_b   1.000
_cell.length_c   1.000
_cell.angle_alpha   90.00
_cell.angle_beta   90.00
_cell.angle_gamma   90.00
#
_symmetry.space_group_name_H-M   'P 1'
#
loop_
_entity.id
_entity.type
_entity.pdbx_description
1 polymer ?
#
loop_
_entity_poly.entity_id
_entity_poly.type
_entity_poly.pdbx_seq_one_letter_code
_entity_poly.pdbx_strand_id
1 'polypeptide(L)' 'LIYLPPYSPDLNPIEQAFSSIKAFLCWNWHDTTLSIIDRACRAITASKAWGFFPASGYVV' A
#
# COMPACT_ATOMS: atom_id res chain seq x y z
N LEU A 1 12.06 -12.06 -11.47
CA LEU A 1 10.84 -11.41 -12.01
C LEU A 1 9.71 -12.43 -11.95
N ILE A 2 8.58 -12.09 -11.33
CA ILE A 2 7.37 -12.92 -11.32
C ILE A 2 6.41 -12.32 -12.35
N TYR A 3 5.80 -13.16 -13.18
CA TYR A 3 4.82 -12.70 -14.18
C TYR A 3 3.53 -12.27 -13.48
N LEU A 4 3.12 -11.02 -13.68
CA LEU A 4 1.84 -10.49 -13.26
C LEU A 4 0.90 -10.48 -14.47
N PRO A 5 -0.21 -11.23 -14.45
CA PRO A 5 -1.18 -11.18 -15.53
C PRO A 5 -1.77 -9.77 -15.67
N PRO A 6 -2.07 -9.32 -16.90
CA PRO A 6 -2.65 -8.01 -17.14
C PRO A 6 -3.98 -7.85 -16.39
N TYR A 7 -4.28 -6.63 -15.95
CA TYR A 7 -5.50 -6.27 -15.21
C TYR A 7 -5.79 -7.12 -13.96
N SER A 8 -4.75 -7.63 -13.30
CA SER A 8 -4.88 -8.39 -12.04
C SER A 8 -4.37 -7.57 -10.84
N PRO A 9 -5.04 -6.46 -10.48
CA PRO A 9 -4.60 -5.60 -9.38
C PRO A 9 -4.61 -6.35 -8.04
N ASP A 10 -5.51 -7.32 -7.86
CA ASP A 10 -5.59 -8.15 -6.65
C ASP A 10 -4.30 -8.93 -6.38
N LEU A 11 -3.59 -9.30 -7.44
CA LEU A 11 -2.32 -10.01 -7.38
C LEU A 11 -1.12 -9.06 -7.24
N ASN A 12 -1.31 -7.74 -7.14
CA ASN A 12 -0.20 -6.79 -7.06
C ASN A 12 -0.09 -6.20 -5.64
N PRO A 13 0.94 -6.54 -4.85
CA PRO A 13 1.07 -6.09 -3.46
C PRO A 13 1.17 -4.56 -3.33
N ILE A 14 1.58 -3.85 -4.38
CA ILE A 14 1.64 -2.38 -4.37
C ILE A 14 0.25 -1.75 -4.24
N GLU A 15 -0.81 -2.43 -4.71
CA GLU A 15 -2.19 -1.93 -4.59
C GLU A 15 -2.61 -1.88 -3.11
N GLN A 16 -2.15 -2.83 -2.28
CA GLN A 16 -2.38 -2.80 -0.82
C GLN A 16 -1.65 -1.63 -0.15
N ALA A 17 -0.44 -1.31 -0.61
CA ALA A 17 0.31 -0.14 -0.15
C ALA A 17 -0.41 1.17 -0.52
N PHE A 18 -0.86 1.32 -1.77
CA PHE A 18 -1.61 2.50 -2.21
C PHE A 18 -2.96 2.63 -1.49
N SER A 19 -3.66 1.52 -1.26
CA SER A 19 -4.89 1.50 -0.47
C SER A 19 -4.65 2.00 0.97
N SER A 20 -3.55 1.55 1.60
CA SER A 20 -3.14 2.01 2.93
C SER A 20 -2.83 3.51 2.97
N ILE A 21 -2.11 4.03 1.97
CA ILE A 21 -1.82 5.46 1.84
C ILE A 21 -3.11 6.25 1.67
N LYS A 22 -3.98 5.81 0.76
CA LYS A 22 -5.26 6.47 0.47
C LYS A 22 -6.15 6.53 1.73
N ALA A 23 -6.23 5.43 2.48
CA ALA A 23 -6.96 5.38 3.74
C ALA A 23 -6.39 6.35 4.77
N PHE A 24 -5.07 6.43 4.90
CA PHE A 24 -4.40 7.37 5.79
C PHE A 24 -4.71 8.83 5.42
N LEU A 25 -4.62 9.18 4.13
CA LEU A 25 -4.94 10.51 3.64
C LEU A 25 -6.42 10.87 3.86
N CYS A 26 -7.33 9.93 3.62
CA CYS A 26 -8.77 10.14 3.84
C CYS A 26 -9.08 10.42 5.32
N TRP A 27 -8.41 9.72 6.24
CA TRP A 27 -8.57 9.98 7.67
C TRP A 27 -7.98 11.34 8.08
N ASN A 28 -6.88 11.74 7.45
CA ASN A 28 -6.21 13.02 7.72
C ASN A 28 -6.59 14.12 6.72
N TRP A 29 -7.81 14.10 6.16
CA TRP A 29 -8.21 14.95 5.03
C TRP A 29 -8.08 16.46 5.25
N HIS A 30 -8.04 16.90 6.51
CA HIS A 30 -7.84 18.31 6.87
C HIS A 30 -6.39 18.78 6.71
N ASP A 31 -5.42 17.86 6.69
CA ASP A 31 -4.00 18.17 6.53
C ASP A 31 -3.67 18.29 5.04
N THR A 32 -3.54 19.52 4.56
CA THR A 32 -3.22 19.85 3.17
C THR A 32 -1.72 20.05 2.93
N THR A 33 -0.88 19.81 3.94
CA THR A 33 0.56 19.97 3.81
C THR A 33 1.15 18.84 2.96
N LEU A 34 2.20 19.12 2.18
CA LEU A 34 2.91 18.05 1.45
C LEU A 34 3.53 17.01 2.38
N SER A 35 3.78 17.37 3.65
CA SER A 35 4.33 16.46 4.67
C SER A 35 3.41 15.28 4.97
N ILE A 36 2.10 15.40 4.70
CA ILE A 36 1.15 14.30 4.93
C ILE A 36 1.46 13.09 4.06
N ILE A 37 2.05 13.30 2.87
CA ILE A 37 2.44 12.22 1.96
C ILE A 37 3.61 11.41 2.54
N ASP A 38 4.64 12.08 3.07
CA ASP A 38 5.77 11.41 3.76
C ASP A 38 5.25 10.62 4.97
N ARG A 39 4.35 11.20 5.77
CA ARG A 39 3.73 10.53 6.92
C ARG A 39 2.91 9.31 6.50
N ALA A 40 2.14 9.40 5.42
CA ALA A 40 1.36 8.29 4.89
C ALA A 40 2.26 7.13 4.43
N CYS A 41 3.36 7.45 3.73
CA CYS A 41 4.36 6.44 3.34
C CYS A 41 5.02 5.79 4.56
N ARG A 42 5.41 6.59 5.57
CA ARG A 42 6.00 6.10 6.84
C ARG A 42 5.03 5.26 7.68
N ALA A 43 3.72 5.43 7.50
CA ALA A 43 2.71 4.60 8.17
C ALA A 43 2.67 3.14 7.68
N ILE A 44 3.36 2.85 6.57
CA ILE A 44 3.63 1.49 6.11
C ILE A 44 4.89 0.98 6.81
N THR A 45 4.69 0.17 7.84
CA THR A 45 5.78 -0.50 8.55
C THR A 45 6.31 -1.71 7.76
N ALA A 46 7.49 -2.19 8.11
CA ALA A 46 8.05 -3.42 7.51
C ALA A 46 7.09 -4.62 7.67
N SER A 47 6.41 -4.74 8.82
CA SER A 47 5.43 -5.81 9.05
C SER A 47 4.21 -5.69 8.13
N LYS A 48 3.70 -4.47 7.90
CA LYS A 48 2.63 -4.25 6.91
C LYS A 48 3.09 -4.62 5.50
N ALA A 49 4.27 -4.15 5.10
CA ALA A 49 4.84 -4.44 3.79
C ALA A 49 4.98 -5.96 3.56
N TRP A 50 5.47 -6.69 4.56
CA TRP A 50 5.50 -8.16 4.52
C TRP A 50 4.12 -8.79 4.38
N GLY A 51 3.11 -8.26 5.05
CA GLY A 51 1.73 -8.74 4.98
C GLY A 51 1.03 -8.52 3.64
N PHE A 52 1.52 -7.60 2.80
CA PHE A 52 0.91 -7.32 1.48
C PHE A 52 1.13 -8.45 0.48
N PHE A 53 2.26 -9.16 0.57
CA PHE A 53 2.56 -10.29 -0.30
C PHE A 53 1.59 -11.48 -0.12
N PRO A 54 1.37 -12.03 1.09
CA PRO A 54 0.40 -13.11 1.26
C PRO A 54 -1.04 -12.65 1.02
N ALA A 55 -1.36 -11.37 1.31
CA ALA A 55 -2.66 -10.81 0.96
C ALA A 55 -2.93 -10.77 -0.55
N SER A 56 -1.89 -10.67 -1.37
CA SER A 56 -1.96 -10.76 -2.83
C SER A 56 -1.70 -12.17 -3.38
N GLY A 57 -1.71 -13.20 -2.52
CA GLY A 57 -1.60 -14.60 -2.93
C GLY A 57 -0.17 -15.13 -3.10
N TYR A 58 0.85 -14.40 -2.64
CA TYR A 58 2.24 -14.86 -2.67
C TYR A 58 2.60 -15.66 -1.42
N VAL A 59 3.29 -16.78 -1.61
CA VAL A 59 3.93 -17.51 -0.51
C VAL A 59 5.30 -16.89 -0.27
N VAL A 60 5.54 -16.43 0.96
CA VAL A 60 6.74 -15.67 1.38
C VAL A 60 7.42 -16.35 2.56
#